data_AF-A0AAJ0ACS2-F1
#
_entry.id   AF-A0AAJ0ACS2-F1
#
_cell.length_a   1.000
_cell.length_b   1.000
_cell.length_c   1.000
_cell.angle_alpha   90.00
_cell.angle_beta   90.00
_cell.angle_gamma   90.00
#
_symmetry.space_group_name_H-M   'P 1'
#
loop_
_entity.id
_entity.type
_entity.pdbx_description
1 polymer ?
#
loop_
_entity_poly.entity_id
_entity_poly.type
_entity_poly.pdbx_seq_one_letter_code
_entity_poly.pdbx_strand_id
1 'polypeptide(L)'
;MYELFLTTLVDDDDIQAACSVLGGLCAMPAWQSLHRVLYFKGPGKPGGIPNQNSIVKTPRKDIQMLWKDLHQQLSRQSYILQARYEVFKDKDFGPTAPEVDFNARPGTLRWTDFPDPPQVRSSVTQRKKTEIWDQRNLLSVMKDNNYQFKSEAIEETYQFFREDVEFCLSRHYILQMNGDNGPLTQTAAWDTMSPADPGQRWMFLIKVHVHQDNKPDEILKAHEQLANIRRELEGVFEFKTFDRRIHDTRVAVEMRNAPAPLPQVMTITDQR
;
A
#
# COMPACT_ATOMS: atom_id res chain seq x y z
N MET A 1 1.63 12.76 -7.08
CA MET A 1 2.56 12.67 -5.94
C MET A 1 3.44 11.46 -6.14
N TYR A 2 4.73 11.63 -5.92
CA TYR A 2 5.71 10.56 -5.85
C TYR A 2 6.00 10.21 -4.40
N GLU A 3 6.14 8.90 -4.14
CA GLU A 3 6.65 8.34 -2.90
C GLU A 3 8.03 7.75 -3.22
N LEU A 4 9.05 8.22 -2.51
CA LEU A 4 10.40 7.68 -2.54
C LEU A 4 10.68 7.02 -1.20
N PHE A 5 11.26 5.83 -1.19
CA PHE A 5 11.48 5.13 0.06
C PHE A 5 12.67 4.17 0.07
N LEU A 6 13.22 3.99 1.26
CA LEU A 6 14.13 2.90 1.63
C LEU A 6 13.34 1.80 2.34
N THR A 7 13.79 0.55 2.22
CA THR A 7 13.15 -0.60 2.86
C THR A 7 14.16 -1.43 3.64
N THR A 8 13.75 -1.89 4.81
CA THR A 8 14.41 -2.99 5.52
C THR A 8 13.38 -3.79 6.33
N LEU A 9 13.84 -4.83 7.01
CA LEU A 9 13.05 -5.64 7.92
C LEU A 9 13.62 -5.51 9.33
N VAL A 10 12.74 -5.51 10.33
CA VAL A 10 13.09 -5.52 11.75
C VAL A 10 12.42 -6.74 12.36
N ASP A 11 13.17 -7.56 13.08
CA ASP A 11 12.62 -8.73 13.76
C ASP A 11 11.72 -8.31 14.93
N ASP A 12 10.73 -9.14 15.29
CA ASP A 12 9.74 -8.77 16.31
C ASP A 12 10.39 -8.50 17.67
N ASP A 13 11.43 -9.27 18.01
CA ASP A 13 12.20 -9.12 19.26
C ASP A 13 12.89 -7.74 19.35
N ASP A 14 13.22 -7.13 18.22
CA ASP A 14 13.95 -5.85 18.14
C ASP A 14 13.01 -4.64 18.00
N ILE A 15 11.69 -4.84 17.94
CA ILE A 15 10.75 -3.74 17.62
C ILE A 15 10.81 -2.60 18.64
N GLN A 16 10.98 -2.92 19.94
CA GLN A 16 11.06 -1.91 21.00
C GLN A 16 12.37 -1.12 20.94
N ALA A 17 13.48 -1.79 20.60
CA ALA A 17 14.76 -1.13 20.38
C ALA A 17 14.70 -0.21 19.16
N ALA A 18 14.12 -0.68 18.05
CA ALA A 18 13.90 0.13 16.85
C ALA A 18 13.04 1.36 17.15
N CYS A 19 11.92 1.21 17.85
CA CYS A 19 11.07 2.33 18.27
C CYS A 19 11.80 3.32 19.19
N SER A 20 12.66 2.84 20.08
CA SER A 20 13.45 3.71 20.96
C SER A 20 14.48 4.53 20.19
N VAL A 21 15.20 3.91 19.25
CA VAL A 21 16.15 4.61 18.37
C VAL A 21 15.42 5.64 17.52
N LEU A 22 14.33 5.26 16.85
CA LEU A 22 13.55 6.17 16.02
C LEU A 22 12.92 7.31 16.83
N GLY A 23 12.49 7.02 18.06
CA GLY A 23 11.96 8.04 18.96
C GLY A 23 13.00 9.07 19.38
N GLY A 24 14.24 8.63 19.64
CA GLY A 24 15.38 9.52 19.87
C GLY A 24 15.75 10.32 18.62
N LEU A 25 15.81 9.66 17.46
CA LEU A 25 16.15 10.26 16.17
C LEU A 25 15.16 11.35 15.73
N CYS A 26 13.86 11.08 15.91
CA CYS A 26 12.77 11.96 15.49
C CYS A 26 12.31 12.90 16.61
N ALA A 27 12.89 12.80 17.81
CA ALA A 27 12.49 13.54 19.01
C ALA A 27 10.98 13.48 19.30
N MET A 28 10.35 12.33 19.03
CA MET A 28 8.93 12.11 19.26
C MET A 28 8.64 10.65 19.66
N PRO A 29 7.57 10.38 20.43
CA PRO A 29 7.15 9.01 20.67
C PRO A 29 6.59 8.37 19.40
N ALA A 30 6.54 7.04 19.38
CA ALA A 30 5.92 6.29 18.29
C ALA A 30 4.42 6.60 18.22
N TRP A 31 3.93 6.99 17.05
CA TRP A 31 2.49 7.00 16.76
C TRP A 31 2.08 5.60 16.34
N GLN A 32 1.43 4.86 17.25
CA GLN A 32 0.85 3.55 16.92
C GLN A 32 -0.54 3.71 16.31
N SER A 33 -0.80 3.03 15.20
CA SER A 33 -2.13 2.99 14.59
C SER A 33 -2.46 1.62 14.01
N LEU A 34 -3.75 1.34 13.87
CA LEU A 34 -4.25 0.16 13.18
C LEU A 34 -5.18 0.59 12.05
N HIS A 35 -5.05 -0.09 10.92
CA HIS A 35 -5.91 0.11 9.77
C HIS A 35 -6.47 -1.22 9.29
N ARG A 36 -7.78 -1.27 9.05
CA ARG A 36 -8.40 -2.32 8.25
C ARG A 36 -8.28 -1.96 6.78
N VAL A 37 -7.57 -2.79 6.03
CA VAL A 37 -7.23 -2.59 4.62
C VAL A 37 -8.00 -3.57 3.76
N LEU A 38 -8.88 -3.06 2.92
CA LEU A 38 -9.65 -3.84 1.95
C LEU A 38 -9.00 -3.72 0.57
N TYR A 39 -8.69 -4.84 -0.06
CA TYR A 39 -8.05 -4.90 -1.37
C TYR A 39 -9.07 -5.19 -2.47
N PHE A 40 -9.10 -4.35 -3.49
CA PHE A 40 -10.03 -4.44 -4.60
C PHE A 40 -9.29 -4.59 -5.92
N LYS A 41 -9.51 -5.69 -6.62
CA LYS A 41 -8.98 -5.96 -7.96
C LYS A 41 -9.78 -5.18 -8.99
N GLY A 42 -9.11 -4.33 -9.77
CA GLY A 42 -9.72 -3.64 -10.91
C GLY A 42 -10.19 -4.58 -12.04
N PRO A 43 -11.07 -4.09 -12.92
CA PRO A 43 -11.64 -4.89 -14.01
C PRO A 43 -10.56 -5.36 -15.01
N GLY A 44 -10.80 -6.47 -15.71
CA GLY A 44 -9.84 -7.00 -16.69
C GLY A 44 -9.57 -6.05 -17.87
N LYS A 45 -10.56 -5.22 -18.23
CA LYS A 45 -10.40 -4.10 -19.18
C LYS A 45 -10.30 -2.79 -18.40
N PRO A 46 -9.17 -2.06 -18.46
CA PRO A 46 -9.02 -0.77 -17.82
C PRO A 46 -10.09 0.22 -18.32
N GLY A 47 -10.63 1.00 -17.40
CA GLY A 47 -11.70 1.97 -17.70
C GLY A 47 -11.80 3.13 -16.72
N GLY A 48 -10.90 3.22 -15.76
CA GLY A 48 -10.90 4.29 -14.77
C GLY A 48 -11.96 4.11 -13.69
N ILE A 49 -12.49 5.24 -13.24
CA ILE A 49 -13.66 5.36 -12.35
C ILE A 49 -14.71 6.21 -13.07
N PRO A 50 -15.42 5.67 -14.08
CA PRO A 50 -16.38 6.43 -14.87
C PRO A 50 -17.69 6.71 -14.12
N ASN A 51 -18.09 5.83 -13.20
CA ASN A 51 -19.28 6.02 -12.39
C ASN A 51 -18.92 6.76 -11.09
N GLN A 52 -19.41 7.99 -10.96
CA GLN A 52 -19.12 8.87 -9.82
C GLN A 52 -20.33 9.05 -8.89
N ASN A 53 -21.42 8.31 -9.09
CA ASN A 53 -22.66 8.50 -8.32
C ASN A 53 -22.47 8.25 -6.82
N SER A 54 -21.66 7.25 -6.48
CA SER A 54 -21.32 6.92 -5.09
C SER A 54 -20.26 7.82 -4.46
N ILE A 55 -19.57 8.66 -5.26
CA ILE A 55 -18.56 9.58 -4.74
C ILE A 55 -19.26 10.76 -4.07
N VAL A 56 -18.94 11.01 -2.80
CA VAL A 56 -19.46 12.15 -2.06
C VAL A 56 -18.93 13.44 -2.71
N LYS A 57 -19.87 14.26 -3.21
CA LYS A 57 -19.52 15.54 -3.83
C LYS A 57 -18.91 16.48 -2.79
N THR A 58 -17.74 17.03 -3.10
CA THR A 58 -17.03 17.99 -2.25
C THR A 58 -16.72 19.26 -3.02
N PRO A 59 -16.81 20.46 -2.42
CA PRO A 59 -16.38 21.71 -3.05
C PRO A 59 -14.84 21.85 -3.12
N ARG A 60 -14.09 20.98 -2.43
CA ARG A 60 -12.63 20.98 -2.39
C ARG A 60 -12.02 20.59 -3.73
N LYS A 61 -11.43 21.58 -4.43
CA LYS A 61 -10.83 21.39 -5.76
C LYS A 61 -9.65 20.43 -5.74
N ASP A 62 -8.86 20.41 -4.67
CA ASP A 62 -7.74 19.50 -4.50
C ASP A 62 -8.20 18.04 -4.48
N ILE A 63 -9.27 17.71 -3.75
CA ILE A 63 -9.85 16.35 -3.72
C ILE A 63 -10.44 15.98 -5.09
N GLN A 64 -11.12 16.92 -5.76
CA GLN A 64 -11.63 16.69 -7.12
C GLN A 64 -10.51 16.38 -8.12
N MET A 65 -9.36 17.06 -8.00
CA MET A 65 -8.18 16.79 -8.83
C MET A 65 -7.62 15.40 -8.55
N LEU A 66 -7.53 14.97 -7.29
CA LEU A 66 -7.07 13.62 -6.95
C LEU A 66 -7.95 12.53 -7.58
N TRP A 67 -9.28 12.70 -7.56
CA TRP A 67 -10.20 11.77 -8.22
C TRP A 67 -10.02 11.75 -9.75
N LYS A 68 -9.81 12.92 -10.36
CA LYS A 68 -9.55 13.04 -11.80
C LYS A 68 -8.24 12.35 -12.20
N ASP A 69 -7.18 12.59 -11.44
CA ASP A 69 -5.86 12.00 -11.67
C ASP A 69 -5.94 10.48 -11.48
N LEU A 70 -6.59 10.02 -10.41
CA LEU A 70 -6.82 8.60 -10.16
C LEU A 70 -7.60 7.95 -11.32
N HIS A 71 -8.68 8.57 -11.77
CA HIS A 71 -9.43 8.11 -12.95
C HIS A 71 -8.51 7.96 -14.17
N GLN A 72 -7.66 8.95 -14.44
CA GLN A 72 -6.75 8.92 -15.58
C GLN A 72 -5.75 7.75 -15.50
N GLN A 73 -5.17 7.48 -14.32
CA GLN A 73 -4.24 6.37 -14.13
C GLN A 73 -4.93 5.02 -14.36
N LEU A 74 -6.11 4.85 -13.75
CA LEU A 74 -6.90 3.63 -13.80
C LEU A 74 -7.54 3.37 -15.18
N SER A 75 -7.65 4.40 -16.03
CA SER A 75 -8.10 4.27 -17.42
C SER A 75 -7.03 3.67 -18.34
N ARG A 76 -5.76 3.73 -17.96
CA ARG A 76 -4.64 3.19 -18.74
C ARG A 76 -4.31 1.74 -18.39
N GLN A 77 -4.46 1.38 -17.12
CA GLN A 77 -4.08 0.10 -16.57
C GLN A 77 -4.95 -0.18 -15.34
N SER A 78 -5.35 -1.43 -15.14
CA SER A 78 -6.08 -1.84 -13.93
C SER A 78 -5.10 -2.17 -12.81
N TYR A 79 -5.50 -1.81 -11.59
CA TYR A 79 -4.68 -1.99 -10.38
C TYR A 79 -5.50 -2.63 -9.26
N ILE A 80 -4.79 -3.17 -8.27
CA ILE A 80 -5.35 -3.46 -6.95
C ILE A 80 -5.38 -2.14 -6.17
N LEU A 81 -6.58 -1.71 -5.80
CA LEU A 81 -6.80 -0.53 -4.95
C LEU A 81 -6.96 -0.95 -3.49
N GLN A 82 -6.65 -0.02 -2.58
CA GLN A 82 -6.86 -0.21 -1.14
C GLN A 82 -7.89 0.79 -0.63
N ALA A 83 -8.95 0.32 0.03
CA ALA A 83 -9.77 1.15 0.91
C ALA A 83 -9.31 0.89 2.35
N ARG A 84 -8.91 1.95 3.07
CA ARG A 84 -8.25 1.86 4.36
C ARG A 84 -9.08 2.58 5.42
N TYR A 85 -9.39 1.91 6.51
CA TYR A 85 -10.17 2.45 7.61
C TYR A 85 -9.37 2.31 8.90
N GLU A 86 -9.16 3.41 9.62
CA GLU A 86 -8.58 3.35 10.96
C GLU A 86 -9.48 2.51 11.86
N VAL A 87 -8.90 1.65 12.70
CA VAL A 87 -9.61 0.79 13.66
C VAL A 87 -8.89 0.80 15.01
N PHE A 88 -9.57 0.41 16.07
CA PHE A 88 -9.06 0.46 17.45
C PHE A 88 -9.23 -0.88 18.16
N LYS A 89 -8.16 -1.35 18.83
CA LYS A 89 -8.09 -2.67 19.50
C LYS A 89 -9.24 -2.89 20.49
N ASP A 90 -9.62 -1.84 21.20
CA ASP A 90 -10.62 -1.83 22.26
C ASP A 90 -12.07 -1.70 21.77
N LYS A 91 -12.29 -1.40 20.48
CA LYS A 91 -13.64 -1.09 19.94
C LYS A 91 -14.05 -1.95 18.76
N ASP A 92 -13.11 -2.24 17.85
CA ASP A 92 -13.41 -2.80 16.53
C ASP A 92 -13.14 -4.32 16.44
N PHE A 93 -12.70 -4.97 17.52
CA PHE A 93 -12.28 -6.37 17.55
C PHE A 93 -13.05 -7.20 18.58
N GLY A 94 -13.33 -8.46 18.24
CA GLY A 94 -13.98 -9.42 19.12
C GLY A 94 -15.51 -9.49 18.97
N PRO A 95 -16.14 -10.45 19.66
CA PRO A 95 -17.56 -10.80 19.45
C PRO A 95 -18.54 -9.72 19.91
N THR A 96 -18.10 -8.79 20.76
CA THR A 96 -18.91 -7.67 21.25
C THR A 96 -18.73 -6.41 20.42
N ALA A 97 -17.82 -6.41 19.43
CA ALA A 97 -17.60 -5.26 18.56
C ALA A 97 -18.82 -5.06 17.64
N PRO A 98 -19.24 -3.80 17.41
CA PRO A 98 -20.33 -3.51 16.50
C PRO A 98 -19.96 -3.94 15.07
N GLU A 99 -20.96 -4.34 14.30
CA GLU A 99 -20.76 -4.57 12.86
C GLU A 99 -20.33 -3.27 12.18
N VAL A 100 -19.31 -3.36 11.32
CA VAL A 100 -18.76 -2.21 10.61
C VAL A 100 -19.55 -1.94 9.34
N ASP A 101 -20.14 -0.75 9.23
CA ASP A 101 -20.61 -0.19 7.97
C ASP A 101 -19.50 0.65 7.31
N PHE A 102 -18.79 0.04 6.36
CA PHE A 102 -17.70 0.69 5.62
C PHE A 102 -18.16 1.79 4.66
N ASN A 103 -19.44 1.83 4.26
CA ASN A 103 -19.92 2.94 3.43
C ASN A 103 -20.19 4.18 4.27
N ALA A 104 -20.67 4.00 5.52
CA ALA A 104 -20.87 5.10 6.45
C ALA A 104 -19.56 5.64 7.06
N ARG A 105 -18.57 4.77 7.30
CA ARG A 105 -17.28 5.14 7.90
C ARG A 105 -16.39 5.88 6.89
N PRO A 106 -15.81 7.05 7.24
CA PRO A 106 -14.80 7.68 6.40
C PRO A 106 -13.54 6.81 6.37
N GLY A 107 -12.96 6.66 5.18
CA GLY A 107 -11.73 5.93 4.95
C GLY A 107 -10.82 6.64 3.95
N THR A 108 -9.71 6.00 3.61
CA THR A 108 -8.74 6.48 2.63
C THR A 108 -8.71 5.54 1.45
N LEU A 109 -8.90 6.09 0.25
CA LEU A 109 -8.65 5.36 -0.99
C LEU A 109 -7.20 5.54 -1.38
N ARG A 110 -6.44 4.45 -1.47
CA ARG A 110 -5.02 4.46 -1.84
C ARG A 110 -4.80 3.69 -3.15
N TRP A 111 -4.07 4.34 -4.05
CA TRP A 111 -3.47 3.78 -5.24
C TRP A 111 -1.96 3.97 -5.20
N THR A 112 -1.21 2.94 -5.57
CA THR A 112 0.26 2.99 -5.72
C THR A 112 0.62 2.34 -7.05
N ASP A 113 1.47 3.00 -7.82
CA ASP A 113 1.94 2.52 -9.11
C ASP A 113 3.06 1.47 -8.97
N PHE A 114 3.36 0.81 -10.08
CA PHE A 114 4.55 -0.04 -10.19
C PHE A 114 5.82 0.82 -10.07
N PRO A 115 6.79 0.46 -9.23
CA PRO A 115 7.98 1.29 -9.07
C PRO A 115 8.81 1.44 -10.34
N ASP A 116 9.44 2.61 -10.46
CA ASP A 116 10.36 2.90 -11.55
C ASP A 116 11.57 1.93 -11.50
N PRO A 117 12.26 1.70 -12.62
CA PRO A 117 13.48 0.91 -12.62
C PRO A 117 14.50 1.51 -11.63
N PRO A 118 15.23 0.68 -10.86
CA PRO A 118 16.24 1.16 -9.95
C PRO A 118 17.28 2.02 -10.68
N GLN A 119 17.61 3.18 -10.12
CA GLN A 119 18.71 3.99 -10.63
C GLN A 119 20.05 3.32 -10.27
N VAL A 120 21.04 3.48 -11.14
CA VAL A 120 22.38 2.93 -10.94
C VAL A 120 22.93 3.44 -9.60
N ARG A 121 23.29 2.52 -8.68
CA ARG A 121 23.82 2.78 -7.33
C ARG A 121 22.84 3.38 -6.31
N SER A 122 21.53 3.44 -6.59
CA SER A 122 20.52 3.84 -5.59
C SER A 122 19.79 2.63 -5.02
N SER A 123 19.60 2.61 -3.69
CA SER A 123 18.69 1.69 -3.00
C SER A 123 17.29 2.25 -2.82
N VAL A 124 17.06 3.48 -3.28
CA VAL A 124 15.78 4.16 -3.14
C VAL A 124 14.83 3.62 -4.21
N THR A 125 13.67 3.16 -3.75
CA THR A 125 12.55 2.84 -4.61
C THR A 125 11.70 4.09 -4.79
N GLN A 126 11.25 4.38 -6.01
CA GLN A 126 10.35 5.49 -6.29
C GLN A 126 9.15 5.01 -7.09
N ARG A 127 7.97 5.55 -6.77
CA ARG A 127 6.72 5.26 -7.48
C ARG A 127 5.73 6.41 -7.36
N LYS A 128 4.76 6.45 -8.26
CA LYS A 128 3.58 7.31 -8.08
C LYS A 128 2.62 6.73 -7.06
N LYS A 129 1.92 7.62 -6.37
CA LYS A 129 0.91 7.29 -5.38
C LYS A 129 -0.19 8.36 -5.37
N THR A 130 -1.41 7.92 -5.07
CA THR A 130 -2.55 8.79 -4.79
C THR A 130 -3.23 8.29 -3.52
N GLU A 131 -3.47 9.20 -2.58
CA GLU A 131 -4.30 8.95 -1.40
C GLU A 131 -5.40 10.00 -1.34
N ILE A 132 -6.63 9.53 -1.27
CA ILE A 132 -7.81 10.39 -1.11
C ILE A 132 -8.39 10.09 0.26
N TRP A 133 -8.11 11.00 1.20
CA TRP A 133 -8.49 10.90 2.60
C TRP A 133 -9.94 11.30 2.84
N ASP A 134 -10.51 10.83 3.95
CA ASP A 134 -11.85 11.19 4.44
C ASP A 134 -12.97 10.96 3.40
N GLN A 135 -12.94 9.79 2.76
CA GLN A 135 -13.93 9.38 1.77
C GLN A 135 -14.90 8.37 2.36
N ARG A 136 -16.20 8.62 2.18
CA ARG A 136 -17.28 7.66 2.46
C ARG A 136 -17.70 6.92 1.20
N ASN A 137 -18.55 5.92 1.35
CA ASN A 137 -19.12 5.11 0.26
C ASN A 137 -18.08 4.38 -0.61
N LEU A 138 -16.86 4.13 -0.10
CA LEU A 138 -15.79 3.57 -0.91
C LEU A 138 -16.15 2.18 -1.46
N LEU A 139 -16.87 1.34 -0.71
CA LEU A 139 -17.34 0.03 -1.22
C LEU A 139 -18.31 0.21 -2.38
N SER A 140 -19.26 1.14 -2.26
CA SER A 140 -20.18 1.46 -3.34
C SER A 140 -19.44 2.02 -4.56
N VAL A 141 -18.45 2.89 -4.38
CA VAL A 141 -17.59 3.38 -5.48
C VAL A 141 -16.86 2.23 -6.17
N MET A 142 -16.28 1.29 -5.42
CA MET A 142 -15.61 0.12 -6.00
C MET A 142 -16.61 -0.73 -6.81
N LYS A 143 -17.75 -1.06 -6.22
CA LYS A 143 -18.81 -1.88 -6.85
C LYS A 143 -19.34 -1.25 -8.13
N ASP A 144 -19.67 0.04 -8.10
CA ASP A 144 -20.21 0.82 -9.22
C ASP A 144 -19.26 0.89 -10.42
N ASN A 145 -17.97 0.65 -10.19
CA ASN A 145 -16.91 0.69 -11.20
C ASN A 145 -16.31 -0.69 -11.50
N ASN A 146 -17.03 -1.78 -11.16
CA ASN A 146 -16.66 -3.18 -11.42
C ASN A 146 -15.34 -3.63 -10.77
N TYR A 147 -14.97 -3.02 -9.65
CA TYR A 147 -13.88 -3.53 -8.82
C TYR A 147 -14.38 -4.69 -7.97
N GLN A 148 -13.58 -5.76 -7.90
CA GLN A 148 -13.91 -6.97 -7.17
C GLN A 148 -13.13 -7.02 -5.86
N PHE A 149 -13.82 -7.26 -4.75
CA PHE A 149 -13.15 -7.52 -3.48
C PHE A 149 -12.28 -8.78 -3.60
N LYS A 150 -11.03 -8.69 -3.14
CA LYS A 150 -10.03 -9.77 -3.28
C LYS A 150 -9.62 -10.35 -1.94
N SER A 151 -9.38 -9.49 -0.97
CA SER A 151 -8.90 -9.87 0.35
C SER A 151 -8.97 -8.66 1.28
N GLU A 152 -8.74 -8.90 2.56
CA GLU A 152 -8.54 -7.84 3.54
C GLU A 152 -7.51 -8.23 4.59
N ALA A 153 -6.96 -7.22 5.26
CA ALA A 153 -5.98 -7.37 6.31
C ALA A 153 -6.13 -6.29 7.37
N ILE A 154 -5.55 -6.51 8.54
CA ILE A 154 -5.24 -5.44 9.49
C ILE A 154 -3.77 -5.07 9.30
N GLU A 155 -3.49 -3.79 9.13
CA GLU A 155 -2.14 -3.23 9.12
C GLU A 155 -1.90 -2.53 10.46
N GLU A 156 -0.90 -3.00 11.20
CA GLU A 156 -0.39 -2.35 12.41
C GLU A 156 0.84 -1.55 12.06
N THR A 157 0.89 -0.30 12.53
CA THR A 157 2.00 0.60 12.24
C THR A 157 2.51 1.32 13.48
N TYR A 158 3.82 1.59 13.48
CA TYR A 158 4.45 2.63 14.28
C TYR A 158 5.02 3.69 13.33
N GLN A 159 4.63 4.93 13.51
CA GLN A 159 5.07 6.05 12.69
C GLN A 159 5.83 7.10 13.50
N PHE A 160 6.85 7.66 12.88
CA PHE A 160 7.63 8.80 13.38
C PHE A 160 7.85 9.77 12.22
N PHE A 161 8.05 11.04 12.56
CA PHE A 161 8.22 12.11 11.60
C PHE A 161 9.41 12.98 12.00
N ARG A 162 10.31 13.24 11.06
CA ARG A 162 11.40 14.20 11.22
C ARG A 162 11.45 15.06 9.97
N GLU A 163 11.16 16.35 10.13
CA GLU A 163 11.00 17.29 9.01
C GLU A 163 9.89 16.80 8.05
N ASP A 164 10.23 16.49 6.79
CA ASP A 164 9.33 15.95 5.76
C ASP A 164 9.51 14.43 5.53
N VAL A 165 10.26 13.75 6.40
CA VAL A 165 10.53 12.31 6.32
C VAL A 165 9.60 11.54 7.25
N GLU A 166 8.94 10.52 6.71
CA GLU A 166 8.15 9.54 7.47
C GLU A 166 8.98 8.28 7.70
N PHE A 167 9.07 7.85 8.96
CA PHE A 167 9.64 6.56 9.35
C PHE A 167 8.47 5.67 9.77
N CYS A 168 8.27 4.55 9.07
CA CYS A 168 7.08 3.71 9.23
C CYS A 168 7.48 2.25 9.36
N LEU A 169 7.31 1.70 10.56
CA LEU A 169 7.31 0.27 10.82
C LEU A 169 5.89 -0.24 10.61
N SER A 170 5.73 -1.33 9.86
CA SER A 170 4.41 -1.92 9.62
C SER A 170 4.45 -3.43 9.55
N ARG A 171 3.38 -4.07 10.01
CA ARG A 171 3.11 -5.50 9.80
C ARG A 171 1.64 -5.72 9.47
N HIS A 172 1.35 -6.84 8.82
CA HIS A 172 0.00 -7.15 8.37
C HIS A 172 -0.51 -8.44 9.01
N TYR A 173 -1.81 -8.51 9.24
CA TYR A 173 -2.56 -9.67 9.70
C TYR A 173 -3.62 -9.99 8.64
N ILE A 174 -3.49 -11.11 7.94
CA ILE A 174 -4.46 -11.48 6.90
C ILE A 174 -5.72 -12.02 7.56
N LEU A 175 -6.88 -11.47 7.19
CA LEU A 175 -8.17 -11.98 7.66
C LEU A 175 -8.69 -13.05 6.70
N GLN A 176 -9.19 -14.15 7.25
CA GLN A 176 -9.75 -15.25 6.47
C GLN A 176 -11.12 -14.85 5.93
N MET A 177 -11.37 -15.11 4.64
CA MET A 177 -12.65 -14.82 4.00
C MET A 177 -13.66 -15.93 4.34
N ASN A 178 -14.86 -15.58 4.78
CA ASN A 178 -15.90 -16.55 5.16
C ASN A 178 -16.77 -17.04 3.98
N GLY A 179 -16.23 -17.06 2.76
CA GLY A 179 -16.93 -17.52 1.55
C GLY A 179 -17.88 -16.50 0.90
N ASP A 180 -18.26 -15.44 1.61
CA ASP A 180 -18.94 -14.29 1.02
C ASP A 180 -17.95 -13.44 0.20
N ASN A 181 -18.36 -13.01 -1.00
CA ASN A 181 -17.56 -12.19 -1.92
C ASN A 181 -17.39 -10.72 -1.43
N GLY A 182 -17.39 -10.48 -0.11
CA GLY A 182 -17.33 -9.16 0.51
C GLY A 182 -16.48 -9.13 1.78
N PRO A 183 -16.14 -7.93 2.28
CA PRO A 183 -15.37 -7.77 3.52
C PRO A 183 -16.19 -8.22 4.72
N LEU A 184 -15.53 -8.77 5.75
CA LEU A 184 -16.20 -9.19 6.99
C LEU A 184 -16.82 -7.95 7.67
N THR A 185 -17.99 -8.08 8.25
CA THR A 185 -18.59 -7.00 9.05
C THR A 185 -18.07 -6.99 10.49
N GLN A 186 -17.56 -8.12 10.98
CA GLN A 186 -16.94 -8.27 12.30
C GLN A 186 -15.59 -8.96 12.20
N THR A 187 -14.70 -8.70 13.15
CA THR A 187 -13.37 -9.31 13.21
C THR A 187 -13.21 -10.15 14.48
N ALA A 188 -12.31 -11.14 14.43
CA ALA A 188 -11.95 -11.92 15.60
C ALA A 188 -11.34 -11.03 16.71
N ALA A 189 -11.23 -11.55 17.92
CA ALA A 189 -10.54 -10.85 19.00
C ALA A 189 -9.08 -10.57 18.62
N TRP A 190 -8.59 -9.38 18.95
CA TRP A 190 -7.24 -8.93 18.58
C TRP A 190 -6.15 -9.92 18.99
N ASP A 191 -6.23 -10.45 20.22
CA ASP A 191 -5.23 -11.35 20.79
C ASP A 191 -5.15 -12.72 20.10
N THR A 192 -6.11 -13.04 19.21
CA THR A 192 -6.11 -14.28 18.43
C THR A 192 -5.48 -14.14 17.05
N MET A 193 -5.11 -12.91 16.65
CA MET A 193 -4.56 -12.64 15.32
C MET A 193 -3.07 -12.96 15.25
N SER A 194 -2.64 -13.59 14.16
CA SER A 194 -1.23 -13.88 13.87
C SER A 194 -0.72 -13.05 12.69
N PRO A 195 0.52 -12.53 12.73
CA PRO A 195 1.12 -11.83 11.60
C PRO A 195 1.15 -12.69 10.32
N ALA A 196 1.09 -12.01 9.18
CA ALA A 196 1.13 -12.63 7.85
C ALA A 196 2.51 -13.18 7.49
N ASP A 197 3.59 -12.53 7.94
CA ASP A 197 4.95 -13.04 7.77
C ASP A 197 5.18 -14.14 8.82
N PRO A 198 5.50 -15.39 8.41
CA PRO A 198 5.85 -16.46 9.35
C PRO A 198 7.06 -16.11 10.23
N GLY A 199 7.95 -15.24 9.75
CA GLY A 199 9.07 -14.70 10.55
C GLY A 199 8.66 -13.60 11.52
N GLN A 200 7.39 -13.18 11.53
CA GLN A 200 6.82 -12.13 12.38
C GLN A 200 7.52 -10.77 12.25
N ARG A 201 8.22 -10.53 11.14
CA ARG A 201 9.02 -9.32 10.94
C ARG A 201 8.15 -8.12 10.62
N TRP A 202 8.66 -6.97 11.03
CA TRP A 202 8.16 -5.65 10.67
C TRP A 202 8.85 -5.17 9.41
N MET A 203 8.06 -4.68 8.46
CA MET A 203 8.60 -3.93 7.33
C MET A 203 8.85 -2.49 7.76
N PHE A 204 10.10 -2.07 7.67
CA PHE A 204 10.50 -0.71 7.98
C PHE A 204 10.74 0.08 6.69
N LEU A 205 9.96 1.14 6.51
CA LEU A 205 10.04 2.07 5.39
C LEU A 205 10.43 3.47 5.88
N ILE A 206 11.39 4.09 5.22
CA ILE A 206 11.69 5.52 5.38
C ILE A 206 11.25 6.20 4.09
N LYS A 207 10.32 7.14 4.17
CA LYS A 207 9.60 7.70 3.02
C LYS A 207 9.75 9.21 2.95
N VAL A 208 9.87 9.72 1.73
CA VAL A 208 9.73 11.13 1.38
C VAL A 208 8.65 11.25 0.30
N HIS A 209 7.77 12.25 0.45
CA HIS A 209 6.63 12.47 -0.45
C HIS A 209 6.81 13.76 -1.26
N VAL A 210 6.95 13.63 -2.57
CA VAL A 210 7.07 14.75 -3.51
C VAL A 210 5.72 15.02 -4.18
N HIS A 211 5.10 16.14 -3.85
CA HIS A 211 3.71 16.43 -4.22
C HIS A 211 3.53 16.69 -5.73
N GLN A 212 4.53 17.27 -6.39
CA GLN A 212 4.45 17.71 -7.78
C GLN A 212 5.32 16.85 -8.70
N ASP A 213 4.68 16.11 -9.60
CA ASP A 213 5.34 15.19 -10.53
C ASP A 213 6.23 15.90 -11.58
N ASN A 214 6.08 17.21 -11.77
CA ASN A 214 6.79 18.00 -12.78
C ASN A 214 8.03 18.73 -12.24
N LYS A 215 8.52 18.35 -11.05
CA LYS A 215 9.70 18.95 -10.42
C LYS A 215 10.82 17.93 -10.21
N PRO A 216 11.64 17.66 -11.25
CA PRO A 216 12.74 16.70 -11.14
C PRO A 216 13.75 17.07 -10.05
N ASP A 217 13.95 18.37 -9.80
CA ASP A 217 14.86 18.85 -8.74
C ASP A 217 14.39 18.45 -7.33
N GLU A 218 13.07 18.41 -7.07
CA GLU A 218 12.52 17.96 -5.79
C GLU A 218 12.71 16.43 -5.62
N ILE A 219 12.59 15.67 -6.70
CA ILE A 219 12.86 14.22 -6.70
C ILE A 219 14.34 13.95 -6.39
N LEU A 220 15.27 14.70 -7.01
CA LEU A 220 16.70 14.56 -6.73
C LEU A 220 17.05 14.88 -5.28
N LYS A 221 16.46 15.95 -4.71
CA LYS A 221 16.62 16.28 -3.29
C LYS A 221 16.10 15.17 -2.38
N ALA A 222 14.94 14.58 -2.69
CA ALA A 222 14.42 13.46 -1.93
C ALA A 222 15.34 12.22 -1.97
N HIS A 223 15.97 11.93 -3.11
CA HIS A 223 17.01 10.88 -3.20
C HIS A 223 18.22 11.18 -2.33
N GLU A 224 18.74 12.41 -2.39
CA GLU A 224 19.89 12.83 -1.58
C GLU A 224 19.56 12.76 -0.08
N GLN A 225 18.38 13.22 0.32
CA GLN A 225 17.90 13.16 1.69
C GLN A 225 17.81 11.72 2.21
N LEU A 226 17.21 10.81 1.43
CA LEU A 226 17.16 9.39 1.79
C LEU A 226 18.57 8.76 1.84
N ALA A 227 19.47 9.13 0.95
CA ALA A 227 20.85 8.67 0.99
C ALA A 227 21.61 9.16 2.23
N ASN A 228 21.33 10.38 2.70
CA ASN A 228 21.89 10.93 3.94
C ASN A 228 21.36 10.18 5.16
N ILE A 229 20.05 9.93 5.23
CA ILE A 229 19.42 9.17 6.33
C ILE A 229 19.93 7.73 6.36
N ARG A 230 20.09 7.10 5.19
CA ARG A 230 20.69 5.76 5.10
C ARG A 230 22.08 5.71 5.74
N ARG A 231 22.91 6.74 5.52
CA ARG A 231 24.25 6.84 6.12
C ARG A 231 24.19 7.12 7.62
N GLU A 232 23.26 7.96 8.06
CA GLU A 232 23.05 8.27 9.48
C GLU A 232 22.64 7.03 10.28
N LEU A 233 21.85 6.15 9.67
CA LEU A 233 21.34 4.91 10.28
C LEU A 233 22.21 3.67 9.98
N GLU A 234 23.37 3.86 9.36
CA GLU A 234 24.30 2.78 9.06
C GLU A 234 24.79 2.13 10.37
N GLY A 235 24.82 0.79 10.38
CA GLY A 235 25.16 0.01 11.56
C GLY A 235 24.00 -0.22 12.54
N VAL A 236 22.91 0.56 12.45
CA VAL A 236 21.67 0.30 13.19
C VAL A 236 20.68 -0.50 12.34
N PHE A 237 20.49 -0.10 11.09
CA PHE A 237 19.56 -0.75 10.17
C PHE A 237 20.26 -1.13 8.87
N GLU A 238 20.06 -2.38 8.41
CA GLU A 238 20.59 -2.86 7.14
C GLU A 238 19.56 -2.64 6.02
N PHE A 239 19.63 -1.52 5.30
CA PHE A 239 18.71 -1.25 4.18
C PHE A 239 18.97 -2.17 2.98
N LYS A 240 17.89 -2.79 2.48
CA LYS A 240 17.93 -3.80 1.43
C LYS A 240 17.30 -3.27 0.15
N THR A 241 17.85 -3.69 -0.98
CA THR A 241 17.22 -3.50 -2.28
C THR A 241 16.34 -4.70 -2.57
N PHE A 242 15.03 -4.46 -2.68
CA PHE A 242 14.08 -5.50 -3.07
C PHE A 242 13.80 -5.44 -4.57
N ASP A 243 13.40 -6.58 -5.14
CA ASP A 243 12.86 -6.60 -6.48
C ASP A 243 11.56 -5.80 -6.53
N ARG A 244 11.50 -4.75 -7.36
CA ARG A 244 10.32 -3.87 -7.46
C ARG A 244 9.01 -4.59 -7.76
N ARG A 245 9.04 -5.83 -8.29
CA ARG A 245 7.85 -6.67 -8.53
C ARG A 245 7.09 -6.99 -7.25
N ILE A 246 7.72 -6.95 -6.08
CA ILE A 246 7.00 -7.13 -4.81
C ILE A 246 5.99 -6.01 -4.53
N HIS A 247 6.16 -4.85 -5.17
CA HIS A 247 5.27 -3.70 -5.06
C HIS A 247 4.34 -3.55 -6.28
N ASP A 248 4.33 -4.52 -7.19
CA ASP A 248 3.48 -4.46 -8.38
C ASP A 248 2.02 -4.71 -8.01
N THR A 249 1.21 -3.67 -8.14
CA THR A 249 -0.23 -3.70 -7.91
C THR A 249 -1.03 -3.84 -9.20
N ARG A 250 -0.37 -3.92 -10.38
CA ARG A 250 -1.06 -4.03 -11.67
C ARG A 250 -1.80 -5.35 -11.78
N VAL A 251 -3.02 -5.28 -12.31
CA VAL A 251 -3.79 -6.47 -12.70
C VAL A 251 -3.34 -6.90 -14.07
N ALA A 252 -2.92 -8.16 -14.21
CA ALA A 252 -2.58 -8.74 -15.51
C ALA A 252 -3.78 -8.61 -16.47
N VAL A 253 -3.54 -8.05 -17.65
CA VAL A 253 -4.55 -7.95 -18.69
C VAL A 253 -4.82 -9.36 -19.21
N GLU A 254 -6.04 -9.87 -19.04
CA GLU A 254 -6.48 -11.11 -19.69
C GLU A 254 -6.46 -10.88 -21.20
N MET A 255 -5.38 -11.27 -21.89
CA MET A 255 -5.34 -11.31 -23.34
C MET A 255 -6.19 -12.50 -23.83
N ARG A 256 -7.53 -12.35 -23.81
CA ARG A 256 -8.45 -13.38 -24.33
C ARG A 256 -8.27 -13.69 -25.81
N ASN A 257 -7.49 -12.88 -26.55
CA ASN A 257 -7.21 -13.03 -27.98
C ASN A 257 -5.70 -13.15 -28.30
N ALA A 258 -4.85 -13.50 -27.34
CA ALA A 258 -3.46 -13.82 -27.68
C ALA A 258 -3.44 -15.08 -28.56
N PRO A 259 -2.75 -15.10 -29.72
CA PRO A 259 -2.56 -16.32 -30.49
C PRO A 259 -1.92 -17.38 -29.58
N ALA A 260 -2.36 -18.64 -29.73
CA ALA A 260 -1.86 -19.74 -28.93
C ALA A 260 -0.32 -19.73 -28.93
N PRO A 261 0.34 -19.93 -27.76
CA PRO A 261 1.79 -19.98 -27.71
C PRO A 261 2.29 -21.06 -28.67
N LEU A 262 3.27 -20.70 -29.49
CA LEU A 262 3.86 -21.63 -30.45
C LEU A 262 4.39 -22.87 -29.71
N PRO A 263 4.12 -24.09 -30.21
CA PRO A 263 4.62 -25.30 -29.59
C PRO A 263 6.14 -25.24 -29.49
N GLN A 264 6.67 -25.43 -28.28
CA GLN A 264 8.11 -25.53 -28.07
C GLN A 264 8.62 -26.78 -28.80
N VAL A 265 9.38 -26.57 -29.87
CA VAL A 265 10.10 -27.65 -30.55
C VAL A 265 11.24 -28.07 -29.64
N MET A 266 11.06 -29.17 -28.91
CA MET A 266 12.15 -29.87 -28.25
C MET A 266 12.94 -30.64 -29.31
N THR A 267 14.06 -30.08 -29.74
CA THR A 267 15.04 -30.83 -30.54
C THR A 267 15.77 -31.79 -29.60
N ILE A 268 15.35 -33.06 -29.57
CA ILE A 268 16.13 -34.11 -28.93
C ILE A 268 17.29 -34.41 -29.87
N THR A 269 18.48 -33.89 -29.57
CA THR A 269 19.72 -34.40 -30.17
C THR A 269 20.06 -35.73 -29.51
N ASP A 270 19.75 -36.83 -30.19
CA ASP A 270 20.30 -38.15 -29.88
C ASP A 270 21.83 -38.08 -30.04
N GLN A 271 22.55 -38.29 -28.95
CA GLN A 271 23.97 -38.63 -29.00
C GLN A 271 24.11 -40.14 -29.21
N ARG A 272 24.76 -40.53 -30.31
CA ARG A 272 25.40 -41.84 -30.47
C ARG A 272 26.90 -41.69 -30.31
#